data_AF-A0A849U1D2-F1
#
_entry.id   AF-A0A849U1D2-F1
#
_cell.length_a   1.000
_cell.length_b   1.000
_cell.length_c   1.000
_cell.angle_alpha   90.00
_cell.angle_beta   90.00
_cell.angle_gamma   90.00
#
_symmetry.space_group_name_H-M   'P 1'
#
loop_
_entity.id
_entity.type
_entity.pdbx_description
1 polymer ?
#
loop_
_entity_poly.entity_id
_entity_poly.type
_entity_poly.pdbx_seq_one_letter_code
_entity_poly.pdbx_strand_id
1 'polypeptide(L)'
;DRLAEAFAECLHKRIREEWGYGKHEQLTSDDLIREKYRGIRPAPGYPACPDHTEKQLLFDLLSAERNSGITLTESYAMLPTASVSGFYFAHPEAKYFAVGKIGKDQVEDYARRKEMDLRTVERWLSPNLNYEPE
;
A
#
# COMPACT_ATOMS: atom_id res chain seq x y z
N ASP A 1 6.25 -13.44 10.08
CA ASP A 1 6.84 -12.66 8.98
C ASP A 1 6.97 -13.44 7.68
N ARG A 2 7.85 -14.46 7.57
CA ARG A 2 8.08 -15.16 6.29
C ARG A 2 6.82 -15.75 5.65
N LEU A 3 5.90 -16.31 6.45
CA LEU A 3 4.64 -16.84 5.93
C LEU A 3 3.69 -15.74 5.43
N ALA A 4 3.67 -14.57 6.06
CA ALA A 4 2.83 -13.45 5.64
C ALA A 4 3.29 -12.91 4.27
N GLU A 5 4.61 -12.73 4.10
CA GLU A 5 5.20 -12.31 2.84
C GLU A 5 5.03 -13.37 1.74
N ALA A 6 5.23 -14.65 2.06
CA ALA A 6 5.00 -15.74 1.12
C ALA A 6 3.53 -15.81 0.67
N PHE A 7 2.59 -15.54 1.59
CA PHE A 7 1.18 -15.51 1.24
C PHE A 7 0.83 -14.29 0.38
N ALA A 8 1.42 -13.12 0.65
CA ALA A 8 1.26 -11.96 -0.22
C ALA A 8 1.75 -12.23 -1.65
N GLU A 9 2.90 -12.89 -1.83
CA GLU A 9 3.41 -13.28 -3.15
C GLU A 9 2.50 -14.31 -3.85
N CYS A 10 2.06 -15.33 -3.11
CA CYS A 10 1.16 -16.37 -3.61
C CYS A 10 -0.19 -15.78 -4.05
N LEU A 11 -0.78 -14.91 -3.22
CA LEU A 11 -2.04 -14.25 -3.53
C LEU A 11 -1.89 -13.30 -4.71
N HIS A 12 -0.79 -12.55 -4.80
CA HIS A 12 -0.53 -11.69 -5.96
C HIS A 12 -0.43 -12.52 -7.25
N LYS A 13 0.30 -13.63 -7.25
CA LYS A 13 0.37 -14.55 -8.41
C LYS A 13 -1.04 -15.01 -8.83
N ARG A 14 -1.85 -15.46 -7.87
CA ARG A 14 -3.23 -15.87 -8.13
C ARG A 14 -4.07 -14.74 -8.72
N ILE A 15 -3.95 -13.52 -8.21
CA ILE A 15 -4.67 -12.36 -8.75
C ILE A 15 -4.24 -12.04 -10.18
N ARG A 16 -2.94 -12.12 -10.51
CA ARG A 16 -2.48 -11.93 -11.91
C ARG A 16 -3.10 -12.97 -12.85
N GLU A 17 -3.21 -14.22 -12.41
CA GLU A 17 -3.88 -15.30 -13.16
C GLU A 17 -5.38 -15.03 -13.32
N GLU A 18 -6.07 -14.67 -12.25
CA GLU A 18 -7.51 -14.35 -12.25
C GLU A 18 -7.84 -13.12 -13.10
N TRP A 19 -6.98 -12.10 -13.09
CA TRP A 19 -7.06 -10.91 -13.96
C TRP A 19 -6.62 -11.18 -15.41
N GLY A 20 -6.18 -12.39 -15.72
CA GLY A 20 -5.96 -12.87 -17.08
C GLY A 20 -4.57 -12.60 -17.66
N TYR A 21 -3.87 -11.53 -17.23
CA TYR A 21 -2.55 -11.20 -17.78
C TYR A 21 -1.42 -12.09 -17.24
N GLY A 22 -1.65 -12.80 -16.13
CA GLY A 22 -0.69 -13.74 -15.51
C GLY A 22 -0.86 -15.22 -15.89
N LYS A 23 -1.87 -15.59 -16.70
CA LYS A 23 -2.26 -17.00 -16.95
C LYS A 23 -1.16 -17.88 -17.56
N HIS A 24 -0.20 -17.27 -18.24
CA HIS A 24 0.90 -17.97 -18.91
C HIS A 24 2.26 -17.63 -18.31
N GLU A 25 2.29 -17.02 -17.12
CA GLU A 25 3.53 -16.77 -16.39
C GLU A 25 4.18 -18.09 -15.98
N GLN A 26 5.43 -18.30 -16.43
CA GLN A 26 6.27 -19.42 -16.02
C GLN A 26 7.45 -18.90 -15.20
N LEU A 27 7.12 -18.14 -14.16
CA LEU A 27 8.11 -17.48 -13.30
C LEU A 27 8.60 -18.44 -12.20
N THR A 28 9.91 -18.48 -12.01
CA THR A 28 10.52 -19.16 -10.86
C THR A 28 10.34 -18.32 -9.59
N SER A 29 10.58 -18.91 -8.42
CA SER A 29 10.59 -18.14 -7.16
C SER A 29 11.59 -16.98 -7.20
N ASP A 30 12.76 -17.16 -7.83
CA ASP A 30 13.76 -16.10 -7.99
C ASP A 30 13.27 -14.97 -8.92
N ASP A 31 12.49 -15.31 -9.95
CA ASP A 31 11.87 -14.31 -10.82
C ASP A 31 10.79 -13.51 -10.10
N LEU A 32 10.02 -14.15 -9.21
CA LEU A 32 9.02 -13.48 -8.36
C LEU A 32 9.70 -12.51 -7.37
N ILE A 33 10.78 -12.93 -6.71
CA ILE A 33 11.58 -12.08 -5.81
C ILE A 33 12.16 -10.88 -6.56
N ARG A 34 12.55 -11.06 -7.82
CA ARG A 34 13.03 -9.98 -8.71
C ARG A 34 11.91 -9.20 -9.39
N GLU A 35 10.65 -9.44 -9.01
CA GLU A 35 9.46 -8.77 -9.51
C GLU A 35 9.33 -8.79 -11.05
N LYS A 36 9.72 -9.88 -11.71
CA LYS A 36 9.69 -9.99 -13.20
C LYS A 36 8.29 -10.18 -13.81
N TYR A 37 7.24 -10.03 -13.01
CA TYR A 37 5.86 -10.05 -13.49
C TYR A 37 5.39 -8.65 -13.89
N ARG A 38 4.25 -8.60 -14.60
CA ARG A 38 3.54 -7.35 -14.88
C ARG A 38 2.75 -6.90 -13.65
N GLY A 39 2.77 -5.59 -13.39
CA GLY A 39 2.00 -4.95 -12.33
C GLY A 39 2.73 -4.87 -10.99
N ILE A 40 2.15 -4.14 -10.04
CA ILE A 40 2.73 -3.88 -8.71
C ILE A 40 1.68 -4.06 -7.61
N ARG A 41 2.15 -4.20 -6.36
CA ARG A 41 1.30 -4.35 -5.18
C ARG A 41 1.65 -3.38 -4.02
N PRO A 42 1.57 -2.05 -4.24
CA PRO A 42 2.00 -1.07 -3.27
C PRO A 42 1.20 -1.15 -1.97
N ALA A 43 1.89 -1.01 -0.84
CA ALA A 43 1.32 -1.06 0.49
C ALA A 43 1.40 0.31 1.17
N PRO A 44 0.31 0.84 1.75
CA PRO A 44 0.33 2.11 2.48
C PRO A 44 1.44 2.18 3.54
N GLY A 45 2.20 3.27 3.54
CA GLY A 45 3.40 3.48 4.35
C GLY A 45 4.72 3.27 3.60
N TYR A 46 4.70 2.62 2.44
CA TYR A 46 5.87 2.55 1.57
C TYR A 46 6.07 3.87 0.80
N PRO A 47 7.28 4.16 0.28
CA PRO A 47 7.57 5.42 -0.41
C PRO A 47 6.64 5.79 -1.58
N ALA A 48 6.03 4.80 -2.23
CA ALA A 48 5.06 5.00 -3.32
C ALA A 48 3.67 5.44 -2.86
N CYS A 49 3.33 5.21 -1.59
CA CYS A 49 2.07 5.61 -0.97
C CYS A 49 2.30 5.81 0.54
N PRO A 50 2.96 6.91 0.97
CA PRO A 50 3.50 7.05 2.32
C PRO A 50 2.43 7.25 3.40
N ASP A 51 1.21 7.63 3.03
CA ASP A 51 0.12 7.84 3.98
C ASP A 51 -0.34 6.50 4.59
N HIS A 52 -0.05 6.30 5.89
CA HIS A 52 -0.47 5.10 6.60
C HIS A 52 -1.99 4.99 6.80
N THR A 53 -2.70 6.12 6.80
CA THR A 53 -4.15 6.16 7.07
C THR A 53 -4.99 5.51 5.97
N GLU A 54 -4.43 5.35 4.77
CA GLU A 54 -5.06 4.64 3.65
C GLU A 54 -5.33 3.15 3.96
N LYS A 55 -4.70 2.58 4.99
CA LYS A 55 -5.05 1.23 5.45
C LYS A 55 -6.49 1.14 5.94
N GLN A 56 -7.04 2.20 6.53
CA GLN A 56 -8.44 2.19 6.98
C GLN A 56 -9.38 1.94 5.81
N LEU A 57 -9.21 2.70 4.73
CA LEU A 57 -10.03 2.56 3.52
C LEU A 57 -9.94 1.15 2.95
N LEU A 58 -8.74 0.57 2.91
CA LEU A 58 -8.53 -0.81 2.46
C LEU A 58 -9.23 -1.82 3.38
N PHE A 59 -9.14 -1.64 4.70
CA PHE A 59 -9.77 -2.51 5.68
C PHE A 59 -11.28 -2.46 5.60
N ASP A 60 -11.85 -1.26 5.42
CA ASP A 60 -13.28 -1.05 5.27
C ASP A 60 -13.80 -1.72 3.98
N LEU A 61 -13.12 -1.47 2.86
CA LEU A 61 -13.46 -2.05 1.55
C LEU A 61 -13.51 -3.58 1.59
N LEU A 62 -12.54 -4.19 2.28
CA LEU A 62 -12.41 -5.65 2.36
C LEU A 62 -13.17 -6.26 3.54
N SER A 63 -13.77 -5.44 4.42
CA SER A 63 -14.22 -5.87 5.74
C SER A 63 -13.16 -6.74 6.44
N ALA A 64 -11.91 -6.27 6.40
CA ALA A 64 -10.72 -7.08 6.67
C ALA A 64 -10.70 -7.66 8.09
N GLU A 65 -11.08 -6.88 9.10
CA GLU A 65 -11.15 -7.34 10.49
C GLU A 65 -12.12 -8.52 10.63
N ARG A 66 -13.32 -8.41 10.06
CA ARG A 66 -14.32 -9.48 10.08
C ARG A 66 -13.83 -10.72 9.32
N ASN A 67 -13.19 -10.55 8.18
CA ASN A 67 -12.87 -11.65 7.26
C ASN A 67 -11.53 -12.34 7.57
N SER A 68 -10.62 -11.68 8.28
CA SER A 68 -9.27 -12.20 8.58
C SER A 68 -8.89 -12.18 10.06
N GLY A 69 -9.60 -11.42 10.90
CA GLY A 69 -9.23 -11.19 12.30
C GLY A 69 -8.05 -10.22 12.50
N ILE A 70 -7.50 -9.64 11.42
CA ILE A 70 -6.43 -8.65 11.49
C ILE A 70 -7.03 -7.29 11.85
N THR A 71 -6.44 -6.59 12.81
CA THR A 71 -6.89 -5.26 13.28
C THR A 71 -5.84 -4.18 13.00
N LEU A 72 -6.27 -2.91 13.05
CA LEU A 72 -5.40 -1.74 12.98
C LEU A 72 -5.27 -1.12 14.37
N THR A 73 -4.05 -0.74 14.75
CA THR A 73 -3.80 0.10 15.92
C THR A 73 -4.15 1.56 15.61
N GLU A 74 -4.14 2.42 16.64
CA GLU A 74 -4.30 3.88 16.48
C GLU A 74 -3.24 4.51 15.56
N SER A 75 -2.08 3.85 15.43
CA SER A 75 -0.98 4.25 14.53
C SER A 75 -1.04 3.57 13.16
N TYR A 76 -2.12 2.88 12.83
CA TYR A 76 -2.29 2.09 11.61
C TYR A 76 -1.23 1.00 11.40
N ALA A 77 -0.68 0.45 12.49
CA ALA A 77 0.04 -0.80 12.44
C ALA A 77 -0.97 -1.96 12.42
N MET A 78 -0.64 -3.05 11.71
CA MET A 78 -1.50 -4.24 11.66
C MET A 78 -1.16 -5.21 12.80
N LEU A 79 -2.20 -5.80 13.41
CA LEU A 79 -2.07 -6.87 14.38
C LEU A 79 -2.86 -8.11 13.92
N PRO A 80 -2.25 -9.32 13.89
CA PRO A 80 -0.86 -9.63 14.26
C PRO A 80 0.19 -8.94 13.38
N THR A 81 1.39 -8.71 13.93
CA THR A 81 2.47 -7.97 13.23
C THR A 81 2.94 -8.66 11.95
N ALA A 82 2.82 -9.99 11.88
CA ALA A 82 3.04 -10.78 10.68
C ALA A 82 1.85 -10.67 9.71
N SER A 83 1.59 -9.45 9.21
CA SER A 83 0.50 -9.14 8.28
C SER A 83 1.00 -8.28 7.12
N VAL A 84 0.37 -8.43 5.95
CA VAL A 84 0.64 -7.63 4.75
C VAL A 84 -0.69 -7.17 4.18
N SER A 85 -0.80 -5.89 3.79
CA SER A 85 -1.95 -5.33 3.10
C SER A 85 -1.48 -4.31 2.06
N GLY A 86 -2.24 -4.16 0.99
CA GLY A 86 -1.89 -3.24 -0.08
C GLY A 86 -2.89 -3.29 -1.23
N PHE A 87 -2.55 -2.57 -2.29
CA PHE A 87 -3.33 -2.50 -3.52
C PHE A 87 -2.75 -3.46 -4.58
N TYR A 88 -3.47 -3.64 -5.68
CA TYR A 88 -2.95 -4.30 -6.87
C TYR A 88 -3.16 -3.37 -8.08
N PHE A 89 -2.10 -3.15 -8.86
CA PHE A 89 -2.16 -2.39 -10.12
C PHE A 89 -1.71 -3.26 -11.27
N ALA A 90 -2.58 -3.41 -12.27
CA ALA A 90 -2.37 -4.29 -13.44
C ALA A 90 -1.71 -3.62 -14.64
N HIS A 91 -1.45 -2.30 -14.61
CA HIS A 91 -0.92 -1.58 -15.77
C HIS A 91 0.52 -2.08 -16.09
N PRO A 92 0.86 -2.35 -17.37
CA PRO A 92 2.17 -2.90 -17.74
C PRO A 92 3.33 -1.95 -17.41
N GLU A 93 3.06 -0.65 -17.33
CA GLU A 93 4.05 0.36 -16.98
C GLU A 93 3.98 0.80 -15.51
N ALA A 94 3.12 0.18 -14.69
CA ALA A 94 3.10 0.47 -13.27
C ALA A 94 4.44 0.06 -12.64
N LYS A 95 5.04 0.97 -11.89
CA LYS A 95 6.32 0.78 -11.21
C LYS A 95 6.28 1.44 -9.85
N TYR A 96 7.07 0.92 -8.92
CA TYR A 96 7.32 1.62 -7.66
C TYR A 96 8.16 2.87 -7.93
N PHE A 97 7.71 4.00 -7.42
CA PHE A 97 8.47 5.24 -7.36
C PHE A 97 8.27 5.86 -5.99
N ALA A 98 9.23 6.64 -5.50
CA ALA A 98 9.03 7.39 -4.27
C ALA A 98 8.27 8.68 -4.61
N VAL A 99 7.23 9.00 -3.84
CA VAL A 99 6.52 10.30 -3.93
C VAL A 99 7.51 11.45 -3.67
N GLY A 100 8.46 11.26 -2.76
CA GLY A 100 9.44 12.26 -2.41
C GLY A 100 8.87 13.35 -1.52
N LYS A 101 9.38 14.57 -1.68
CA LYS A 101 9.04 15.73 -0.87
C LYS A 101 7.86 16.51 -1.49
N ILE A 102 6.85 16.86 -0.69
CA ILE A 102 5.60 17.51 -1.12
C ILE A 102 5.45 18.91 -0.53
N GLY A 103 4.86 19.81 -1.32
CA GLY A 103 4.58 21.20 -0.97
C GLY A 103 3.31 21.38 -0.14
N LYS A 104 3.20 22.53 0.56
CA LYS A 104 2.04 22.88 1.38
C LYS A 104 0.73 22.90 0.57
N ASP A 105 0.80 23.36 -0.68
CA ASP A 105 -0.32 23.35 -1.63
C ASP A 105 -0.89 21.95 -1.86
N GLN A 106 -0.03 20.94 -2.04
CA GLN A 106 -0.44 19.55 -2.20
C GLN A 106 -1.01 18.98 -0.89
N VAL A 107 -0.44 19.34 0.26
CA VAL A 107 -0.93 18.88 1.57
C VAL A 107 -2.31 19.47 1.87
N GLU A 108 -2.52 20.76 1.58
CA GLU A 108 -3.82 21.43 1.72
C GLU A 108 -4.89 20.80 0.80
N ASP A 109 -4.54 20.52 -0.46
CA ASP A 109 -5.46 19.83 -1.37
C ASP A 109 -5.82 18.42 -0.89
N TYR A 110 -4.81 17.67 -0.42
CA TYR A 110 -5.00 16.32 0.09
C TYR A 110 -5.86 16.30 1.36
N ALA A 111 -5.65 17.25 2.28
CA ALA A 111 -6.46 17.41 3.48
C ALA A 111 -7.94 17.64 3.15
N ARG A 112 -8.24 18.50 2.17
CA ARG A 112 -9.61 18.69 1.68
C ARG A 112 -10.22 17.41 1.12
N ARG A 113 -9.48 16.68 0.28
CA ARG A 113 -9.95 15.43 -0.35
C ARG A 113 -10.19 14.31 0.66
N LYS A 114 -9.41 14.29 1.74
CA LYS A 114 -9.57 13.33 2.85
C LYS A 114 -10.57 13.77 3.91
N GLU A 115 -11.09 14.99 3.82
CA GLU A 115 -11.92 15.61 4.85
C GLU A 115 -11.23 15.58 6.24
N MET A 116 -9.91 15.81 6.24
CA MET A 116 -9.07 15.83 7.44
C MET A 116 -8.54 17.24 7.69
N ASP A 117 -8.28 17.58 8.95
CA ASP A 117 -7.61 18.84 9.27
C ASP A 117 -6.15 18.82 8.77
N LEU A 118 -5.65 19.99 8.38
CA LEU A 118 -4.31 20.15 7.81
C LEU A 118 -3.21 19.61 8.73
N ARG A 119 -3.30 19.89 10.04
CA ARG A 119 -2.30 19.45 11.03
C ARG A 119 -2.23 17.93 11.15
N THR A 120 -3.37 17.25 11.09
CA THR A 120 -3.40 15.78 11.10
C THR A 120 -2.72 15.21 9.85
N VAL A 121 -2.96 15.78 8.68
CA VAL A 121 -2.28 15.35 7.44
C VAL A 121 -0.77 15.61 7.52
N GLU A 122 -0.37 16.80 7.97
CA GLU A 122 1.04 17.16 8.19
C GLU A 122 1.73 16.20 9.16
N ARG A 123 1.04 15.77 10.22
CA ARG A 123 1.56 14.77 11.16
C ARG A 123 1.82 13.42 10.47
N TRP A 124 0.86 12.92 9.68
CA TRP A 124 0.99 11.62 9.01
C TRP A 124 2.02 11.64 7.88
N LEU A 125 2.12 12.76 7.15
CA LEU A 125 3.05 12.94 6.03
C LEU A 125 4.33 13.68 6.42
N SER A 126 4.62 13.83 7.71
CA SER A 126 5.79 14.56 8.23
C SER A 126 7.11 14.18 7.52
N PRO A 127 7.42 12.88 7.27
CA PRO A 127 8.63 12.50 6.53
C PRO A 127 8.69 13.04 5.09
N ASN A 128 7.54 13.35 4.49
CA ASN A 128 7.40 13.80 3.11
C ASN A 128 7.27 15.31 2.97
N LEU A 129 7.14 16.10 4.04
CA LEU A 129 7.00 17.54 3.92
C LEU A 129 8.30 18.21 3.45
N ASN A 130 8.17 19.20 2.57
CA ASN A 130 9.27 20.05 2.10
C ASN A 130 9.32 21.43 2.79
N TYR A 131 8.49 21.60 3.82
CA TYR A 131 8.32 22.82 4.61
C TYR A 131 8.15 22.44 6.09
N GLU A 132 8.24 23.43 6.98
CA GLU A 132 8.01 23.25 8.42
C GLU A 132 6.54 23.60 8.76
N PRO A 133 5.75 22.66 9.30
CA PRO A 133 4.40 22.93 9.82
C PRO A 133 4.38 23.91 11.00
N GLU A 134 3.27 24.62 11.16
CA GLU A 134 3.02 25.58 12.26
C GLU A 134 2.35 24.96 13.50
#